data_AF-A0A6J1B2M4-F1
#
_entry.id   AF-A0A6J1B2M4-F1
#
_cell.length_a   1.000
_cell.length_b   1.000
_cell.length_c   1.000
_cell.angle_alpha   90.00
_cell.angle_beta   90.00
_cell.angle_gamma   90.00
#
_symmetry.space_group_name_H-M   'P 1'
#
loop_
_entity.id
_entity.type
_entity.pdbx_description
1 polymer ?
#
loop_
_entity_poly.entity_id
_entity_poly.type
_entity_poly.pdbx_seq_one_letter_code
_entity_poly.pdbx_strand_id
1 'polypeptide(L)'
;MAINIPGFSTGKYYRDLNNGLISMAINIPGFSFHKALKARKMLVKIVQGVLDERRARNKIGRDPINEKKGVIDLFMEVEDEKGQKLVDEDIVNLLLLFLVAGHESSASAVTWATIFLHDNPDTLQKAKEEQEEILRRRPSGQKGLNLKEIRQMEYLSKVIKETLRMINLLFANFRVAKADANINGIVFDS
;
A
#
# COMPACT_ATOMS: atom_id res chain seq x y z
N MET A 1 -8.12 13.25 -0.65
CA MET A 1 -9.54 13.36 -1.08
C MET A 1 -10.30 12.24 -0.37
N ALA A 2 -10.90 12.56 0.77
CA ALA A 2 -11.68 11.58 1.53
C ALA A 2 -13.11 11.60 0.99
N ILE A 3 -13.57 10.50 0.43
CA ILE A 3 -14.99 10.31 0.09
C ILE A 3 -15.68 10.05 1.42
N ASN A 4 -16.29 11.11 1.96
CA ASN A 4 -17.01 11.06 3.22
C ASN A 4 -18.46 10.66 2.94
N ILE A 5 -18.74 9.35 2.97
CA ILE A 5 -20.12 8.85 2.94
C ILE A 5 -20.70 9.05 4.36
N PRO A 6 -21.74 9.88 4.56
CA PRO A 6 -22.27 10.18 5.89
C PRO A 6 -22.71 8.90 6.62
N GLY A 7 -22.20 8.69 7.84
CA GLY A 7 -22.62 7.58 8.72
C GLY A 7 -21.82 6.28 8.63
N PHE A 8 -20.78 6.19 7.78
CA PHE A 8 -19.96 4.97 7.65
C PHE A 8 -18.49 5.24 7.99
N SER A 9 -17.97 4.62 9.06
CA SER A 9 -16.54 4.69 9.38
C SER A 9 -15.74 3.73 8.49
N THR A 10 -15.28 4.19 7.33
CA THR A 10 -14.36 3.44 6.44
C THR A 10 -13.15 2.92 7.19
N GLY A 11 -12.63 3.69 8.14
CA GLY A 11 -11.52 3.28 9.01
C GLY A 11 -11.83 2.10 9.92
N LYS A 12 -13.08 1.95 10.40
CA LYS A 12 -13.49 0.78 11.17
C LYS A 12 -13.48 -0.48 10.32
N TYR A 13 -14.05 -0.44 9.12
CA TYR A 13 -14.07 -1.61 8.24
C TYR A 13 -12.66 -2.02 7.80
N TYR A 14 -11.82 -1.04 7.50
CA TYR A 14 -10.42 -1.29 7.20
C TYR A 14 -9.69 -2.01 8.36
N ARG A 15 -9.87 -1.52 9.59
CA ARG A 15 -9.30 -2.15 10.79
C ARG A 15 -9.85 -3.56 11.03
N ASP A 16 -11.16 -3.76 10.91
CA ASP A 16 -11.79 -5.06 11.08
C ASP A 16 -11.29 -6.06 10.02
N LEU A 17 -11.08 -5.61 8.77
CA LEU A 17 -10.50 -6.42 7.71
C LEU A 17 -9.06 -6.83 8.05
N ASN A 18 -8.19 -5.88 8.38
CA ASN A 18 -6.77 -6.15 8.69
C ASN A 18 -6.61 -7.10 9.88
N ASN A 19 -7.38 -6.88 10.95
CA ASN A 19 -7.37 -7.77 12.11
C ASN A 19 -7.79 -9.21 11.75
N GLY A 20 -8.66 -9.39 10.76
CA GLY A 20 -9.04 -10.71 10.27
C GLY A 20 -7.96 -11.42 9.47
N LEU A 21 -7.19 -10.68 8.66
CA LEU A 21 -6.15 -11.23 7.78
C LEU A 21 -5.04 -11.95 8.55
N ILE A 22 -4.71 -11.45 9.75
CA ILE A 22 -3.69 -12.03 10.62
C ILE A 22 -4.26 -12.92 11.73
N SER A 23 -5.58 -13.17 11.72
CA SER A 23 -6.24 -14.00 12.73
C SER A 23 -6.44 -15.44 12.27
N MET A 24 -6.75 -16.33 13.22
CA MET A 24 -7.24 -17.67 12.88
C MET A 24 -8.53 -17.58 12.06
N ALA A 25 -8.66 -18.43 11.03
CA ALA A 25 -9.80 -18.46 10.10
C ALA A 25 -11.08 -19.07 10.71
N ILE A 26 -11.49 -18.61 11.90
CA ILE A 26 -12.66 -19.08 12.64
C ILE A 26 -13.85 -18.15 12.34
N ASN A 27 -14.80 -18.64 11.55
CA ASN A 27 -15.99 -17.87 11.15
C ASN A 27 -17.16 -18.02 12.14
N ILE A 28 -16.95 -17.60 13.39
CA ILE A 28 -17.97 -17.62 14.45
C ILE A 28 -18.16 -16.19 14.98
N PRO A 29 -19.41 -15.74 15.27
CA PRO A 29 -19.65 -14.43 15.87
C PRO A 29 -18.78 -14.20 17.11
N GLY A 30 -18.09 -13.05 17.14
CA GLY A 30 -17.13 -12.69 18.18
C GLY A 30 -15.67 -12.72 17.70
N PHE A 31 -15.33 -13.64 16.79
CA PHE A 31 -13.96 -13.77 16.25
C PHE A 31 -13.63 -12.69 15.20
N SER A 32 -12.34 -12.33 15.10
CA SER A 32 -11.83 -11.32 14.16
C SER A 32 -12.13 -11.68 12.71
N PHE A 33 -11.94 -12.94 12.32
CA PHE A 33 -12.20 -13.41 10.96
C PHE A 33 -13.68 -13.21 10.55
N HIS A 34 -14.63 -13.50 11.45
CA HIS A 34 -16.05 -13.25 11.20
C HIS A 34 -16.36 -11.76 10.96
N LYS A 35 -15.76 -10.86 11.76
CA LYS A 35 -15.90 -9.41 11.59
C LYS A 35 -15.28 -8.94 10.27
N ALA A 36 -14.13 -9.47 9.90
CA ALA A 36 -13.43 -9.16 8.66
C ALA A 36 -14.23 -9.52 7.41
N LEU A 37 -14.93 -10.68 7.40
CA LEU A 37 -15.81 -11.04 6.29
C LEU A 37 -16.95 -10.03 6.09
N LYS A 38 -17.53 -9.53 7.19
CA LYS A 38 -18.55 -8.47 7.14
C LYS A 38 -17.96 -7.14 6.66
N ALA A 39 -16.78 -6.78 7.18
CA ALA A 39 -16.08 -5.57 6.79
C ALA A 39 -15.67 -5.58 5.31
N ARG A 40 -15.20 -6.71 4.78
CA ARG A 40 -14.88 -6.89 3.35
C ARG A 40 -16.10 -6.58 2.48
N LYS A 41 -17.29 -7.08 2.83
CA LYS A 41 -18.52 -6.79 2.06
C LYS A 41 -18.82 -5.30 1.99
N MET A 42 -18.59 -4.56 3.08
CA MET A 42 -18.79 -3.12 3.11
C MET A 42 -17.74 -2.36 2.30
N LEU A 43 -16.47 -2.77 2.42
CA LEU A 43 -15.37 -2.17 1.66
C LEU A 43 -15.51 -2.41 0.15
N VAL A 44 -15.92 -3.61 -0.27
CA VAL A 44 -16.23 -3.92 -1.68
C VAL A 44 -17.28 -2.97 -2.22
N LYS A 45 -18.37 -2.72 -1.49
CA LYS A 45 -19.41 -1.77 -1.92
C LYS A 45 -18.88 -0.35 -2.07
N ILE A 46 -18.03 0.11 -1.14
CA ILE A 46 -17.43 1.44 -1.20
C ILE A 46 -16.51 1.55 -2.43
N VAL A 47 -15.61 0.59 -2.62
CA VAL A 47 -14.65 0.61 -3.73
C VAL A 47 -15.35 0.45 -5.09
N GLN A 48 -16.41 -0.36 -5.16
CA GLN A 48 -17.26 -0.44 -6.36
C GLN A 48 -17.86 0.93 -6.69
N GLY A 49 -18.41 1.64 -5.69
CA GLY A 49 -18.93 3.00 -5.90
C GLY A 49 -17.89 3.96 -6.47
N VAL A 50 -16.64 3.88 -6.01
CA VAL A 50 -15.52 4.67 -6.56
C VAL A 50 -15.22 4.31 -8.02
N LEU A 51 -15.25 3.02 -8.36
CA LEU A 51 -15.08 2.54 -9.73
C LEU A 51 -16.20 3.02 -10.64
N ASP A 52 -17.44 2.92 -10.20
CA ASP A 52 -18.62 3.36 -10.96
C ASP A 52 -18.57 4.88 -11.22
N GLU A 53 -18.24 5.67 -10.19
CA GLU A 53 -18.04 7.12 -10.32
C GLU A 53 -16.91 7.48 -11.28
N ARG A 54 -15.81 6.73 -11.28
CA ARG A 54 -14.69 6.94 -12.20
C ARG A 54 -15.10 6.60 -13.64
N ARG A 55 -15.74 5.46 -13.86
CA ARG A 55 -16.27 5.05 -15.18
C ARG A 55 -17.28 6.05 -15.73
N ALA A 56 -18.21 6.52 -14.91
CA ALA A 56 -19.21 7.51 -15.30
C ALA A 56 -18.56 8.82 -15.77
N ARG A 57 -17.52 9.29 -15.06
CA ARG A 57 -16.75 10.48 -15.48
C ARG A 57 -16.04 10.30 -16.81
N ASN A 58 -15.39 9.14 -17.02
CA ASN A 58 -14.69 8.84 -18.28
C ASN A 58 -15.66 8.82 -19.48
N LYS A 59 -16.89 8.33 -19.31
CA LYS A 59 -17.92 8.31 -20.38
C LYS A 59 -18.40 9.69 -20.81
N ILE A 60 -18.44 10.66 -19.89
CA ILE A 60 -18.95 12.01 -20.17
C ILE A 60 -17.86 12.87 -20.87
N GLY A 61 -16.65 12.34 -21.09
CA GLY A 61 -15.53 13.12 -21.64
C GLY A 61 -15.09 14.24 -20.71
N ARG A 62 -15.55 14.23 -19.45
CA ARG A 62 -15.05 15.08 -18.36
C ARG A 62 -13.79 14.44 -17.78
N ASP A 63 -12.83 14.16 -18.64
CA ASP A 63 -11.45 14.15 -18.18
C ASP A 63 -11.04 15.62 -18.22
N PRO A 64 -10.94 16.35 -17.09
CA PRO A 64 -10.25 17.62 -17.12
C PRO A 64 -8.92 17.33 -17.81
N ILE A 65 -8.56 18.09 -18.84
CA ILE A 65 -7.35 17.93 -19.67
C ILE A 65 -6.03 17.83 -18.84
N ASN A 66 -6.12 17.95 -17.50
CA ASN A 66 -5.07 17.90 -16.50
C ASN A 66 -5.29 16.89 -15.34
N GLU A 67 -6.31 16.03 -15.32
CA GLU A 67 -6.45 15.04 -14.23
C GLU A 67 -5.46 13.89 -14.45
N LYS A 68 -4.57 13.67 -13.48
CA LYS A 68 -3.54 12.63 -13.60
C LYS A 68 -4.20 11.25 -13.53
N LYS A 69 -3.93 10.40 -14.53
CA LYS A 69 -4.29 8.98 -14.49
C LYS A 69 -3.80 8.34 -13.19
N GLY A 70 -4.70 7.65 -12.50
CA GLY A 70 -4.42 6.89 -11.29
C GLY A 70 -4.41 5.38 -11.54
N VAL A 71 -4.11 4.60 -10.48
CA VAL A 71 -4.10 3.13 -10.53
C VAL A 71 -5.44 2.55 -10.99
N ILE A 72 -6.56 3.18 -10.62
CA ILE A 72 -7.90 2.77 -11.06
C ILE A 72 -8.07 2.87 -12.58
N ASP A 73 -7.47 3.88 -13.21
CA ASP A 73 -7.52 4.04 -14.67
C ASP A 73 -6.68 2.97 -15.35
N LEU A 74 -5.49 2.69 -14.80
CA LEU A 74 -4.63 1.62 -15.29
C LEU A 74 -5.34 0.26 -15.24
N PHE A 75 -6.06 -0.06 -14.17
CA PHE A 75 -6.81 -1.32 -14.08
C PHE A 75 -8.01 -1.40 -15.02
N MET A 76 -8.62 -0.27 -15.40
CA MET A 76 -9.68 -0.26 -16.40
C MET A 76 -9.15 -0.38 -17.84
N GLU A 77 -7.89 0.02 -18.06
CA GLU A 77 -7.24 0.05 -19.37
C GLU A 77 -6.41 -1.21 -19.66
N VAL A 78 -5.93 -1.91 -18.63
CA VAL A 78 -5.06 -3.08 -18.81
C VAL A 78 -5.78 -4.22 -19.52
N GLU A 79 -5.08 -4.82 -20.47
CA GLU A 79 -5.49 -5.97 -21.26
C GLU A 79 -4.44 -7.09 -21.12
N ASP A 80 -4.89 -8.34 -21.11
CA ASP A 80 -3.99 -9.49 -21.18
C ASP A 80 -3.46 -9.73 -22.60
N GLU A 81 -2.64 -10.77 -22.79
CA GLU A 81 -2.07 -11.14 -24.10
C GLU A 81 -3.13 -11.46 -25.17
N LYS A 82 -4.38 -11.68 -24.77
CA LYS A 82 -5.53 -11.97 -25.64
C LYS A 82 -6.45 -10.77 -25.81
N GLY A 83 -6.10 -9.60 -25.28
CA GLY A 83 -6.92 -8.39 -25.32
C GLY A 83 -8.08 -8.38 -24.31
N GLN A 84 -8.07 -9.29 -23.32
CA GLN A 84 -9.12 -9.35 -22.30
C GLN A 84 -8.85 -8.35 -21.18
N LYS A 85 -9.87 -7.55 -20.84
CA LYS A 85 -9.83 -6.58 -19.74
C LYS A 85 -10.21 -7.23 -18.42
N LEU A 86 -9.74 -6.63 -17.33
CA LEU A 86 -10.20 -6.98 -15.99
C LEU A 86 -11.70 -6.74 -15.84
N VAL A 87 -12.40 -7.70 -15.22
CA VAL A 87 -13.78 -7.50 -14.79
C VAL A 87 -13.82 -6.64 -13.53
N ASP A 88 -14.94 -5.97 -13.28
CA ASP A 88 -15.06 -5.03 -12.15
C ASP A 88 -14.77 -5.68 -10.80
N GLU A 89 -15.14 -6.94 -10.60
CA GLU A 89 -14.80 -7.68 -9.38
C GLU A 89 -13.28 -7.76 -9.14
N ASP A 90 -12.50 -8.03 -10.19
CA ASP A 90 -11.05 -8.10 -10.10
C ASP A 90 -10.44 -6.72 -9.84
N ILE A 91 -10.95 -5.68 -10.51
CA ILE A 91 -10.51 -4.29 -10.29
C ILE A 91 -10.76 -3.91 -8.82
N VAL A 92 -11.95 -4.18 -8.28
CA VAL A 92 -12.30 -3.88 -6.89
C VAL A 92 -11.42 -4.67 -5.92
N ASN A 93 -11.19 -5.97 -6.17
CA ASN A 93 -10.32 -6.80 -5.34
C ASN A 93 -8.87 -6.30 -5.35
N LEU A 94 -8.34 -5.91 -6.51
CA LEU A 94 -7.01 -5.32 -6.62
C LEU A 94 -6.92 -3.98 -5.89
N LEU A 95 -7.89 -3.08 -6.05
CA LEU A 95 -7.91 -1.81 -5.32
C LEU A 95 -7.91 -2.02 -3.79
N LEU A 96 -8.68 -2.99 -3.30
CA LEU A 96 -8.66 -3.37 -1.88
C LEU A 96 -7.31 -3.95 -1.44
N LEU A 97 -6.72 -4.83 -2.25
CA LEU A 97 -5.40 -5.39 -2.00
C LEU A 97 -4.33 -4.30 -1.88
N PHE A 98 -4.30 -3.35 -2.81
CA PHE A 98 -3.36 -2.23 -2.78
C PHE A 98 -3.54 -1.33 -1.55
N LEU A 99 -4.80 -1.09 -1.13
CA LEU A 99 -5.10 -0.33 0.07
C LEU A 99 -4.56 -1.01 1.34
N VAL A 100 -4.72 -2.33 1.45
CA VAL A 100 -4.20 -3.10 2.59
C VAL A 100 -2.67 -3.14 2.56
N ALA A 101 -2.09 -3.51 1.41
CA ALA A 101 -0.65 -3.73 1.27
C ALA A 101 0.17 -2.47 1.52
N GLY A 102 -0.28 -1.31 1.03
CA GLY A 102 0.50 -0.07 1.07
C GLY A 102 0.38 0.71 2.38
N HIS A 103 -0.67 0.48 3.17
CA HIS A 103 -0.99 1.34 4.32
C HIS A 103 -0.30 0.87 5.61
N GLU A 104 -0.56 -0.34 6.09
CA GLU A 104 0.02 -0.82 7.37
C GLU A 104 1.55 -0.92 7.33
N SER A 105 2.10 -1.45 6.23
CA SER A 105 3.54 -1.65 6.07
C SER A 105 4.31 -0.33 6.07
N SER A 106 3.89 0.63 5.25
CA SER A 106 4.53 1.94 5.13
C SER A 106 4.35 2.77 6.41
N ALA A 107 3.16 2.76 7.02
CA ALA A 107 2.91 3.47 8.27
C ALA A 107 3.83 2.95 9.38
N SER A 108 3.94 1.63 9.53
CA SER A 108 4.83 1.01 10.51
C SER A 108 6.30 1.35 10.24
N ALA A 109 6.76 1.29 8.98
CA ALA A 109 8.12 1.66 8.62
C ALA A 109 8.45 3.12 8.97
N VAL A 110 7.53 4.07 8.69
CA VAL A 110 7.72 5.48 9.03
C VAL A 110 7.74 5.70 10.54
N THR A 111 6.84 5.06 11.28
CA THR A 111 6.82 5.14 12.75
C THR A 111 8.15 4.67 13.34
N TRP A 112 8.65 3.51 12.93
CA TRP A 112 9.92 3.00 13.43
C TRP A 112 11.14 3.81 12.99
N ALA A 113 11.16 4.28 11.73
CA ALA A 113 12.22 5.18 11.27
C ALA A 113 12.26 6.45 12.12
N THR A 114 11.10 6.99 12.49
CA THR A 114 11.00 8.16 13.37
C THR A 114 11.56 7.87 14.76
N ILE A 115 11.21 6.72 15.35
CA ILE A 115 11.74 6.29 16.66
C ILE A 115 13.27 6.14 16.60
N PHE A 116 13.80 5.41 15.61
CA PHE A 116 15.24 5.20 15.50
C PHE A 116 16.01 6.50 15.24
N LEU A 117 15.47 7.42 14.43
CA LEU A 117 16.07 8.73 14.24
C LEU A 117 16.06 9.57 15.52
N HIS A 118 14.97 9.53 16.28
CA HIS A 118 14.87 10.22 17.58
C HIS A 118 15.92 9.71 18.57
N ASP A 119 16.09 8.39 18.65
CA ASP A 119 17.04 7.74 19.57
C ASP A 119 18.51 7.82 19.11
N ASN A 120 18.76 8.24 17.86
CA ASN A 120 20.11 8.36 17.29
C ASN A 120 20.34 9.78 16.71
N PRO A 121 20.60 10.79 17.56
CA PRO A 121 20.73 12.19 17.15
C PRO A 121 21.77 12.44 16.05
N ASP A 122 22.91 11.73 16.07
CA ASP A 122 23.95 11.87 15.04
C ASP A 122 23.46 11.40 13.67
N THR A 123 22.65 10.34 13.64
CA THR A 123 22.02 9.82 12.42
C THR A 123 20.97 10.80 11.90
N LEU A 124 20.15 11.35 12.81
CA LEU A 124 19.18 12.38 12.46
C LEU A 124 19.86 13.63 11.90
N GLN A 125 20.95 14.08 12.52
CA GLN A 125 21.69 15.25 12.08
C GLN A 125 22.22 15.06 10.64
N LYS A 126 22.84 13.91 10.34
CA LYS A 126 23.30 13.59 8.98
C LYS A 126 22.15 13.51 7.95
N ALA A 127 21.04 12.88 8.32
CA ALA A 127 19.87 12.81 7.45
C ALA A 127 19.29 14.21 7.19
N LYS A 128 19.26 15.07 8.21
CA LYS A 128 18.80 16.46 8.11
C LYS A 128 19.71 17.30 7.23
N GLU A 129 21.03 17.20 7.40
CA GLU A 129 22.02 17.88 6.55
C GLU A 129 21.85 17.52 5.07
N GLU A 130 21.60 16.24 4.76
CA GLU A 130 21.27 15.81 3.41
C GLU A 130 19.99 16.51 2.88
N GLN A 131 18.93 16.57 3.68
CA GLN A 131 17.68 17.24 3.26
C GLN A 131 17.88 18.74 3.06
N GLU A 132 18.65 19.40 3.93
CA GLU A 132 18.97 20.82 3.83
C GLU A 132 19.80 21.14 2.58
N GLU A 133 20.76 20.28 2.22
CA GLU A 133 21.55 20.44 1.00
C GLU A 133 20.71 20.29 -0.28
N ILE A 134 19.78 19.32 -0.30
CA ILE A 134 18.82 19.17 -1.41
C ILE A 134 17.97 20.43 -1.55
N LEU A 135 17.47 20.97 -0.42
CA LEU A 135 16.69 22.21 -0.41
C LEU A 135 17.51 23.42 -0.88
N ARG A 136 18.78 23.53 -0.48
CA ARG A 136 19.66 24.64 -0.88
C ARG A 136 19.94 24.66 -2.38
N ARG A 137 20.01 23.49 -3.01
CA ARG A 137 20.20 23.34 -4.47
C ARG A 137 18.91 23.51 -5.27
N ARG A 138 17.75 23.61 -4.62
CA ARG A 138 16.46 23.73 -5.30
C ARG A 138 16.38 25.03 -6.09
N PRO A 139 16.03 24.98 -7.39
CA PRO A 139 15.84 26.19 -8.18
C PRO A 139 14.75 27.10 -7.61
N SER A 140 15.03 28.41 -7.61
CA SER A 140 14.05 29.44 -7.26
C SER A 140 12.79 29.29 -8.11
N GLY A 141 11.63 29.13 -7.46
CA GLY A 141 10.34 28.95 -8.12
C GLY A 141 9.83 27.50 -8.17
N GLN A 142 10.66 26.49 -7.86
CA GLN A 142 10.17 25.13 -7.72
C GLN A 142 9.28 24.98 -6.47
N LYS A 143 8.04 24.48 -6.67
CA LYS A 143 7.11 24.18 -5.57
C LYS A 143 7.16 22.69 -5.23
N GLY A 144 7.50 22.38 -3.99
CA GLY A 144 7.51 21.02 -3.46
C GLY A 144 8.69 20.17 -3.94
N LEU A 145 8.68 18.92 -3.48
CA LEU A 145 9.67 17.90 -3.79
C LEU A 145 9.34 17.23 -5.14
N ASN A 146 10.35 16.90 -5.94
CA ASN A 146 10.21 16.13 -7.17
C ASN A 146 10.97 14.79 -7.12
N LEU A 147 10.75 13.93 -8.11
CA LEU A 147 11.39 12.60 -8.18
C LEU A 147 12.91 12.65 -8.31
N LYS A 148 13.47 13.73 -8.89
CA LYS A 148 14.92 13.89 -8.99
C LYS A 148 15.53 14.14 -7.61
N GLU A 149 14.91 14.97 -6.79
CA GLU A 149 15.33 15.25 -5.42
C GLU A 149 15.16 14.02 -4.52
N ILE A 150 14.05 13.28 -4.64
CA ILE A 150 13.87 12.02 -3.88
C ILE A 150 15.01 11.04 -4.14
N ARG A 151 15.48 10.93 -5.39
CA ARG A 151 16.59 10.05 -5.76
C ARG A 151 17.95 10.50 -5.22
N GLN A 152 18.07 11.75 -4.77
CA GLN A 152 19.30 12.28 -4.16
C GLN A 152 19.39 11.99 -2.65
N MET A 153 18.34 11.42 -2.04
CA MET A 153 18.28 11.11 -0.61
C MET A 153 19.03 9.80 -0.28
N GLU A 154 20.33 9.74 -0.55
CA GLU A 154 21.15 8.53 -0.42
C GLU A 154 21.30 8.07 1.04
N TYR A 155 21.53 8.98 1.97
CA TYR A 155 21.67 8.72 3.39
C TYR A 155 20.32 8.35 4.02
N LEU A 156 19.25 9.11 3.72
CA LEU A 156 17.91 8.75 4.20
C LEU A 156 17.47 7.38 3.67
N SER A 157 17.86 7.02 2.43
CA SER A 157 17.63 5.66 1.91
C SER A 157 18.33 4.59 2.76
N LYS A 158 19.55 4.84 3.26
CA LYS A 158 20.25 3.94 4.18
C LYS A 158 19.52 3.84 5.52
N VAL A 159 19.01 4.95 6.06
CA VAL A 159 18.19 4.96 7.29
C VAL A 159 16.94 4.09 7.12
N ILE A 160 16.23 4.23 6.00
CA ILE A 160 15.03 3.42 5.71
C ILE A 160 15.40 1.94 5.61
N LYS A 161 16.47 1.59 4.90
CA LYS A 161 16.94 0.20 4.79
C LYS A 161 17.31 -0.39 6.14
N GLU A 162 17.99 0.37 6.98
CA GLU A 162 18.39 -0.09 8.31
C GLU A 162 17.18 -0.23 9.24
N THR A 163 16.21 0.69 9.14
CA THR A 163 14.93 0.58 9.83
C THR A 163 14.24 -0.74 9.45
N LEU A 164 14.11 -1.04 8.16
CA LEU A 164 13.47 -2.26 7.67
C LEU A 164 14.23 -3.52 8.09
N ARG A 165 15.57 -3.47 8.17
CA ARG A 165 16.42 -4.57 8.69
C ARG A 165 16.11 -4.86 10.16
N MET A 166 15.89 -3.82 10.96
CA MET A 166 15.68 -3.95 12.41
C MET A 166 14.27 -4.42 12.79
N ILE A 167 13.24 -3.93 12.11
CA ILE A 167 11.84 -4.13 12.56
C ILE A 167 11.20 -5.43 12.09
N ASN A 168 11.77 -6.06 11.06
CA ASN A 168 11.26 -7.28 10.43
C ASN A 168 9.71 -7.34 10.35
N LEU A 169 9.12 -6.45 9.53
CA LEU A 169 7.66 -6.25 9.44
C LEU A 169 6.84 -7.53 9.17
N LEU A 170 7.44 -8.53 8.51
CA LEU A 170 6.80 -9.79 8.17
C LEU A 170 7.64 -10.95 8.73
N PHE A 171 7.10 -11.66 9.72
CA PHE A 171 7.81 -12.74 10.39
C PHE A 171 8.21 -13.90 9.47
N ALA A 172 7.41 -14.17 8.43
CA ALA A 172 7.67 -15.23 7.47
C ALA A 172 7.03 -14.94 6.11
N ASN A 173 7.63 -15.52 5.07
CA ASN A 173 7.02 -15.65 3.75
C ASN A 173 6.59 -17.10 3.56
N PHE A 174 5.29 -17.33 3.42
CA PHE A 174 4.75 -18.68 3.24
C PHE A 174 4.91 -19.17 1.80
N ARG A 175 5.32 -20.43 1.65
CA ARG A 175 5.44 -21.15 0.37
C ARG A 175 5.00 -22.60 0.57
N VAL A 176 4.56 -23.25 -0.51
CA VAL A 176 4.21 -24.67 -0.55
C VAL A 176 5.02 -25.29 -1.69
N ALA A 177 5.74 -26.38 -1.40
CA ALA A 177 6.46 -27.14 -2.43
C ALA A 177 5.45 -27.76 -3.39
N LYS A 178 5.68 -27.60 -4.70
CA LYS A 178 4.84 -28.23 -5.76
C LYS A 178 5.48 -29.49 -6.34
N ALA A 179 6.73 -29.74 -5.95
CA ALA A 179 7.53 -30.90 -6.23
C ALA A 179 8.63 -30.97 -5.17
N ASP A 180 9.20 -32.15 -4.96
CA ASP A 180 10.28 -32.36 -4.00
C ASP A 180 11.45 -31.41 -4.28
N ALA A 181 11.88 -30.69 -3.25
CA ALA A 181 13.00 -29.76 -3.33
C ALA A 181 14.10 -30.20 -2.38
N ASN A 182 15.32 -30.42 -2.90
CA ASN A 182 16.50 -30.64 -2.07
C ASN A 182 17.24 -29.31 -1.86
N ILE A 183 17.29 -28.85 -0.62
CA ILE A 183 18.07 -27.67 -0.22
C ILE A 183 19.11 -28.11 0.79
N ASN A 184 20.38 -28.08 0.39
CA ASN A 184 21.53 -28.47 1.22
C ASN A 184 21.39 -29.86 1.88
N GLY A 185 20.83 -30.83 1.14
CA GLY A 185 20.64 -32.20 1.61
C GLY A 185 19.34 -32.45 2.39
N ILE A 186 18.55 -31.42 2.67
CA ILE A 186 17.22 -31.55 3.27
C ILE A 186 16.19 -31.59 2.15
N VAL A 187 15.37 -32.65 2.11
CA VAL A 187 14.27 -32.80 1.15
C VAL A 187 12.99 -32.22 1.73
N PHE A 188 12.34 -31.35 0.95
CA PHE A 188 11.02 -30.78 1.22
C PHE A 188 10.02 -31.44 0.29
N ASP A 189 9.27 -32.41 0.82
CA ASP A 189 8.28 -33.18 0.07
C ASP A 189 7.01 -32.34 -0.18
N SER A 190 6.36 -32.57 -1.33
CA SER A 190 5.09 -31.89 -1.70
C SER A 190 3.87 -32.41 -0.94
#